data_AF-A0A0U1DN96-F1
#
_entry.id   AF-A0A0U1DN96-F1
#
_cell.length_a   1.000
_cell.length_b   1.000
_cell.length_c   1.000
_cell.angle_alpha   90.00
_cell.angle_beta   90.00
_cell.angle_gamma   90.00
#
_symmetry.space_group_name_H-M   'P 1'
#
loop_
_entity.id
_entity.type
_entity.pdbx_description
1 polymer ?
#
loop_
_entity_poly.entity_id
_entity_poly.type
_entity_poly.pdbx_seq_one_letter_code
_entity_poly.pdbx_strand_id
1 'polypeptide(L)' 'MAAIMRDQPIGRLGTAAEIAAAVLWLCSPAASFVIGVALPVDGGFTAH' A
#
# COMPACT_ATOMS: atom_id res chain seq x y z
N MET A 1 16.26 10.39 -3.39
CA MET A 1 14.99 9.75 -3.82
C MET A 1 15.18 8.51 -4.69
N ALA A 2 16.08 8.51 -5.68
CA ALA A 2 16.25 7.36 -6.59
C ALA A 2 16.54 6.02 -5.88
N ALA A 3 17.24 6.04 -4.74
CA ALA A 3 17.53 4.84 -3.97
C ALA A 3 16.27 4.13 -3.44
N ILE A 4 15.29 4.88 -2.94
CA ILE A 4 14.03 4.31 -2.40
C ILE A 4 13.18 3.70 -3.52
N MET A 5 13.19 4.30 -4.72
CA MET A 5 12.41 3.81 -5.85
C MET A 5 12.97 2.52 -6.48
N ARG A 6 14.24 2.18 -6.25
CA ARG A 6 14.81 0.91 -6.74
C ARG A 6 14.22 -0.30 -6.03
N ASP A 7 13.92 -0.13 -4.76
CA ASP A 7 13.35 -1.18 -3.92
C ASP A 7 11.80 -1.17 -4.01
N GLN A 8 11.22 -0.41 -4.95
CA GLN A 8 9.80 -0.39 -5.25
C GLN A 8 9.61 -0.70 -6.75
N PRO A 9 9.23 -1.92 -7.17
CA PRO A 9 9.02 -2.30 -8.56
C PRO A 9 8.03 -1.41 -9.31
N ILE A 10 7.12 -0.75 -8.59
CA ILE A 10 6.23 0.23 -9.20
C ILE A 10 7.00 1.44 -9.77
N GLY A 11 8.26 1.64 -9.37
CA GLY A 11 9.19 2.63 -9.94
C GLY A 11 8.89 4.08 -9.57
N ARG A 12 8.02 4.32 -8.58
CA ARG A 12 7.60 5.66 -8.16
C ARG A 12 7.19 5.69 -6.69
N LEU A 13 7.14 6.90 -6.14
CA LEU A 13 6.52 7.13 -4.84
C LEU A 13 4.99 7.00 -4.94
N GLY A 14 4.42 6.49 -3.87
CA GLY A 14 2.97 6.53 -3.65
C GLY A 14 2.49 7.95 -3.35
N THR A 15 1.20 8.17 -3.60
CA THR A 15 0.51 9.41 -3.28
C THR A 15 -0.35 9.24 -2.03
N ALA A 16 -0.67 10.35 -1.35
CA ALA A 16 -1.58 10.32 -0.20
C ALA A 16 -2.96 9.76 -0.57
N ALA A 17 -3.43 10.00 -1.80
CA ALA A 17 -4.71 9.51 -2.29
C ALA A 17 -4.75 7.97 -2.41
N GLU A 18 -3.63 7.34 -2.79
CA GLU A 18 -3.53 5.88 -2.87
C GLU A 18 -3.59 5.23 -1.49
N ILE A 19 -2.94 5.84 -0.49
CA ILE A 19 -3.03 5.40 0.91
C ILE A 19 -4.46 5.57 1.43
N ALA A 20 -5.06 6.75 1.19
CA ALA A 20 -6.43 7.03 1.61
C ALA A 20 -7.44 6.05 1.01
N ALA A 21 -7.28 5.68 -0.26
CA ALA A 21 -8.15 4.69 -0.91
C ALA A 21 -8.07 3.31 -0.25
N ALA A 22 -6.87 2.85 0.11
CA ALA A 22 -6.70 1.58 0.83
C ALA A 22 -7.33 1.63 2.24
N VAL A 23 -7.17 2.75 2.95
CA VAL A 23 -7.81 2.97 4.26
C VAL A 23 -9.33 2.98 4.13
N LEU A 24 -9.88 3.70 3.16
CA LEU A 24 -11.33 3.73 2.92
C LEU A 24 -11.88 2.34 2.61
N TRP A 25 -11.16 1.52 1.83
CA TRP A 25 -11.54 0.14 1.58
C TRP A 25 -11.51 -0.72 2.86
N LEU A 26 -10.46 -0.60 3.68
CA LEU A 26 -10.36 -1.30 4.98
C LEU A 26 -11.48 -0.92 5.94
N CYS A 27 -11.96 0.33 5.90
CA CYS A 27 -13.10 0.79 6.70
C CYS A 27 -14.47 0.41 6.13
N SER A 28 -14.52 -0.22 4.95
CA SER A 28 -15.77 -0.57 4.27
C SER A 28 -16.20 -2.02 4.55
N PRO A 29 -17.47 -2.39 4.30
CA PRO A 29 -17.93 -3.78 4.38
C PRO A 29 -17.16 -4.75 3.46
N ALA A 30 -16.50 -4.26 2.41
CA ALA A 30 -15.74 -5.07 1.48
C ALA A 30 -14.50 -5.73 2.11
N ALA A 31 -14.01 -5.20 3.24
CA ALA A 31 -12.89 -5.76 4.00
C ALA A 31 -13.35 -6.61 5.21
N SER A 32 -14.61 -7.05 5.25
CA SER A 32 -15.21 -7.69 6.44
C SER A 32 -14.53 -8.98 6.94
N PHE A 33 -13.69 -9.61 6.11
CA PHE A 33 -12.92 -10.81 6.47
C PHE A 33 -11.41 -10.55 6.59
N VAL A 34 -10.97 -9.30 6.54
CA VAL A 34 -9.57 -8.90 6.64
C VAL A 34 -9.34 -8.28 8.01
N ILE A 35 -8.80 -9.09 8.93
CA ILE A 35 -8.49 -8.68 10.31
C ILE A 35 -7.09 -9.12 10.71
N GLY A 36 -6.49 -8.42 11.67
CA GLY A 36 -5.23 -8.84 12.30
C GLY A 36 -3.99 -8.80 11.38
N VAL A 37 -4.06 -8.09 10.26
CA VAL A 37 -2.98 -8.01 9.27
C VAL A 37 -2.57 -6.55 9.03
N ALA A 38 -1.27 -6.32 8.88
CA ALA A 38 -0.74 -5.10 8.30
C ALA A 38 -0.70 -5.25 6.78
N LEU A 39 -1.64 -4.63 6.07
CA LEU A 39 -1.72 -4.68 4.60
C LEU A 39 -0.63 -3.78 3.98
N PRO A 40 0.32 -4.32 3.20
CA PRO A 40 1.31 -3.50 2.52
C PRO A 40 0.67 -2.63 1.42
N VAL A 41 0.95 -1.32 1.45
CA VAL A 41 0.55 -0.34 0.43
C VAL A 41 1.78 0.50 0.08
N ASP A 42 2.78 -0.16 -0.50
CA ASP A 42 4.17 0.32 -0.48
C ASP A 42 4.87 0.27 -1.85
N GLY A 43 4.10 0.17 -2.94
CA GLY A 43 4.68 0.01 -4.28
C GLY A 43 5.42 -1.31 -4.46
N GLY A 44 5.15 -2.25 -3.57
CA GLY A 44 5.71 -3.57 -3.48
C GLY A 44 6.80 -3.70 -2.43
N PHE A 45 7.41 -2.62 -1.92
CA PHE A 45 8.66 -2.57 -1.12
C PHE A 45 8.98 -3.80 -0.23
N THR A 46 7.99 -4.34 0.45
CA THR A 46 8.12 -5.47 1.38
C THR A 46 8.35 -6.84 0.70
N ALA A 47 8.09 -6.99 -0.61
CA ALA A 47 7.92 -8.29 -1.27
C ALA A 47 9.04 -8.73 -2.23
N HIS A 48 10.08 -7.90 -2.47
CA HIS A 48 11.12 -8.16 -3.50
C HIS A 48 12.31 -8.93 -2.99
#